data_AF-A0A7L3GRL5-F1
#
_entry.id   AF-A0A7L3GRL5-F1
#
_cell.length_a   1.000
_cell.length_b   1.000
_cell.length_c   1.000
_cell.angle_alpha   90.00
_cell.angle_beta   90.00
_cell.angle_gamma   90.00
#
_symmetry.space_group_name_H-M   'P 1'
#
loop_
_entity.id
_entity.type
_entity.pdbx_description
1 polymer ?
#
loop_
_entity_poly.entity_id
_entity_poly.type
_entity_poly.pdbx_seq_one_letter_code
_entity_poly.pdbx_strand_id
1 'polypeptide(L)'
;QAQAGWLQHDFGHLSVFSKSRWNHWVHKFVIGHLKGAPASWWNHLHFQHHAKPNCFRKDPDVNMHPLFFALGKTLSVELGVQKKKFMPYNHQHKYFFIIGPPALVPLYFQWYIFYFVVQRKQWV
;
A
#
# COMPACT_ATOMS: atom_id res chain seq x y z
N GLN A 1 -14.52 0.07 6.07
CA GLN A 1 -13.23 0.34 5.39
C GLN A 1 -13.11 -0.42 4.06
N ALA A 2 -13.32 -1.75 4.03
CA ALA A 2 -13.12 -2.53 2.80
C ALA A 2 -13.98 -2.08 1.59
N GLN A 3 -15.29 -1.94 1.75
CA GLN A 3 -16.20 -1.51 0.67
C GLN A 3 -15.86 -0.10 0.15
N ALA A 4 -15.60 0.86 1.05
CA ALA A 4 -15.15 2.20 0.67
C ALA A 4 -13.80 2.18 -0.05
N GLY A 5 -12.93 1.20 0.25
CA GLY A 5 -11.66 1.00 -0.45
C GLY A 5 -11.83 0.55 -1.90
N TRP A 6 -12.71 -0.42 -2.16
CA TRP A 6 -13.02 -0.86 -3.53
C TRP A 6 -13.70 0.23 -4.34
N LEU A 7 -14.68 0.91 -3.75
CA LEU A 7 -15.33 2.05 -4.39
C LEU A 7 -14.33 3.16 -4.75
N GLN A 8 -13.42 3.48 -3.82
CA GLN A 8 -12.33 4.42 -4.03
C GLN A 8 -11.39 3.99 -5.16
N HIS A 9 -11.04 2.71 -5.23
CA HIS A 9 -10.19 2.14 -6.27
C HIS A 9 -10.80 2.35 -7.66
N ASP A 10 -12.09 2.04 -7.82
CA ASP A 10 -12.79 2.13 -9.11
C ASP A 10 -12.90 3.59 -9.58
N PHE A 11 -13.13 4.52 -8.66
CA PHE A 11 -13.06 5.95 -8.98
C PHE A 11 -11.62 6.40 -9.32
N GLY A 12 -10.61 5.83 -8.68
CA GLY A 12 -9.19 6.07 -8.99
C GLY A 12 -8.81 5.63 -10.39
N HIS A 13 -9.41 4.55 -10.89
CA HIS A 13 -9.27 4.08 -12.27
C HIS A 13 -10.17 4.77 -13.28
N LEU A 14 -11.01 5.71 -12.85
CA LEU A 14 -11.97 6.42 -13.70
C LEU A 14 -13.04 5.51 -14.31
N SER A 15 -13.39 4.40 -13.65
CA SER A 15 -14.22 3.35 -14.21
C SER A 15 -15.73 3.49 -13.93
N VAL A 16 -16.14 4.45 -13.09
CA VAL A 16 -17.54 4.55 -12.63
C VAL A 16 -18.36 5.54 -13.46
N PHE A 17 -17.88 6.78 -13.62
CA PHE A 17 -18.56 7.79 -14.43
C PHE A 17 -17.92 7.93 -15.82
N SER A 18 -18.72 8.21 -16.84
CA SER A 18 -18.20 8.47 -18.21
C SER A 18 -17.32 9.73 -18.28
N LYS A 19 -17.63 10.76 -17.46
CA LYS A 19 -16.82 11.98 -17.39
C LYS A 19 -15.78 11.87 -16.28
N SER A 20 -14.50 11.82 -16.64
CA SER A 20 -13.36 11.69 -15.71
C SER A 20 -13.40 12.68 -14.52
N ARG A 21 -13.84 13.93 -14.73
CA ARG A 21 -13.96 14.94 -13.66
C ARG A 21 -14.75 14.43 -12.45
N TRP A 22 -15.83 13.67 -12.66
CA TRP A 22 -16.67 13.18 -11.57
C TRP A 22 -15.98 12.06 -10.79
N ASN A 23 -15.29 11.16 -11.49
CA ASN A 23 -14.48 10.14 -10.83
C ASN A 23 -13.41 10.77 -9.94
N HIS A 24 -12.70 11.79 -10.42
CA HIS A 24 -11.70 12.48 -9.61
C HIS A 24 -12.27 13.17 -8.37
N TRP A 25 -13.43 13.82 -8.48
CA TRP A 25 -14.09 14.45 -7.34
C TRP A 25 -14.50 13.42 -6.28
N VAL A 26 -15.17 12.34 -6.69
CA VAL A 26 -15.61 11.31 -5.74
C VAL A 26 -14.44 10.52 -5.18
N HIS A 27 -13.42 10.22 -5.99
CA HIS A 27 -12.17 9.62 -5.51
C HIS A 27 -11.57 10.46 -4.36
N LYS A 28 -11.36 11.76 -4.58
CA LYS A 28 -10.83 12.68 -3.56
C LYS A 28 -11.69 12.70 -2.31
N PHE A 29 -13.01 12.72 -2.45
CA PHE A 29 -13.93 12.71 -1.32
C PHE A 29 -13.82 11.40 -0.51
N VAL A 30 -13.94 10.24 -1.16
CA VAL A 30 -13.94 8.94 -0.48
C VAL A 30 -12.60 8.69 0.23
N ILE A 31 -11.47 8.92 -0.44
CA ILE A 31 -10.16 8.65 0.17
C ILE A 31 -9.77 9.73 1.19
N GLY A 32 -10.04 11.00 0.90
CA GLY A 32 -9.70 12.11 1.78
C GLY A 32 -10.55 12.12 3.04
N HIS A 33 -11.88 12.16 2.89
CA HIS A 33 -12.79 12.38 4.01
C HIS A 33 -13.15 11.09 4.76
N LEU A 34 -13.24 9.94 4.08
CA LEU A 34 -13.64 8.68 4.74
C LEU A 34 -12.45 7.81 5.16
N LYS A 35 -11.30 7.94 4.49
CA LYS A 35 -10.10 7.13 4.76
C LYS A 35 -8.91 7.94 5.29
N GLY A 36 -8.94 9.27 5.22
CA GLY A 36 -7.89 10.13 5.78
C GLY A 36 -6.59 10.15 4.96
N ALA A 37 -6.63 9.86 3.66
CA ALA A 37 -5.44 9.87 2.81
C ALA A 37 -5.68 10.69 1.52
N PRO A 38 -4.67 11.36 0.96
CA PRO A 38 -4.85 12.13 -0.26
C PRO A 38 -4.92 11.22 -1.49
N ALA A 39 -5.81 11.54 -2.44
CA ALA A 39 -5.97 10.76 -3.68
C ALA A 39 -4.68 10.68 -4.52
N SER A 40 -3.85 11.72 -4.47
CA SER A 40 -2.53 11.78 -5.11
C SER A 40 -1.55 10.75 -4.55
N TRP A 41 -1.58 10.49 -3.23
CA TRP A 41 -0.76 9.46 -2.61
C TRP A 41 -1.13 8.07 -3.12
N TRP A 42 -2.44 7.78 -3.14
CA TRP A 42 -2.93 6.51 -3.65
C TRP A 42 -2.59 6.34 -5.13
N ASN A 43 -2.88 7.34 -5.98
CA ASN A 43 -2.52 7.30 -7.40
C ASN A 43 -1.01 7.08 -7.60
N HIS A 44 -0.16 7.75 -6.83
CA HIS A 44 1.29 7.63 -6.96
C HIS A 44 1.77 6.20 -6.69
N LEU A 45 1.30 5.56 -5.61
CA LEU A 45 1.65 4.18 -5.29
C LEU A 45 1.01 3.19 -6.28
N HIS A 46 -0.28 3.37 -6.54
CA HIS A 46 -1.07 2.45 -7.34
C HIS A 46 -0.63 2.41 -8.80
N PHE A 47 -0.23 3.55 -9.38
CA PHE A 47 0.34 3.58 -10.72
C PHE A 47 1.69 2.86 -10.81
N GLN A 48 2.52 2.91 -9.76
CA GLN A 48 3.77 2.15 -9.72
C GLN A 48 3.51 0.65 -9.62
N HIS A 49 2.54 0.25 -8.79
CA HIS A 49 2.10 -1.14 -8.70
C HIS A 49 1.65 -1.67 -10.07
N HIS A 50 0.76 -0.94 -10.77
CA HIS A 50 0.29 -1.35 -12.10
C HIS A 50 1.37 -1.30 -13.19
N ALA A 51 2.36 -0.42 -13.07
CA ALA A 51 3.46 -0.36 -14.04
C ALA A 51 4.34 -1.62 -13.99
N LYS A 52 4.59 -2.17 -12.79
CA LYS A 52 5.38 -3.39 -12.65
C LYS A 52 5.05 -4.18 -11.38
N PRO A 53 3.94 -4.93 -11.36
CA PRO A 53 3.44 -5.59 -10.15
C PRO A 53 4.36 -6.72 -9.69
N ASN A 54 4.36 -6.98 -8.38
CA ASN A 54 5.09 -8.05 -7.70
C ASN A 54 6.60 -8.07 -7.97
N CYS A 55 7.17 -6.93 -8.36
CA CYS A 55 8.60 -6.80 -8.62
C CYS A 55 9.26 -6.02 -7.50
N PHE A 56 10.08 -6.70 -6.70
CA PHE A 56 10.78 -6.09 -5.57
C PHE A 56 11.58 -4.86 -5.99
N ARG A 57 11.49 -3.78 -5.19
CA ARG A 57 12.08 -2.45 -5.44
C ARG A 57 11.48 -1.67 -6.62
N LYS A 58 10.43 -2.18 -7.27
CA LYS A 58 9.70 -1.50 -8.35
C LYS A 58 8.21 -1.35 -8.02
N ASP A 59 7.63 -2.37 -7.39
CA ASP A 59 6.29 -2.34 -6.84
C ASP A 59 6.35 -1.92 -5.35
N PRO A 60 5.73 -0.80 -4.96
CA PRO A 60 5.73 -0.37 -3.58
C PRO A 60 5.02 -1.34 -2.62
N ASP A 61 4.10 -2.18 -3.12
CA ASP A 61 3.31 -3.09 -2.27
C ASP A 61 4.14 -4.23 -1.68
N VAL A 62 5.31 -4.51 -2.28
CA VAL A 62 6.24 -5.55 -1.81
C VAL A 62 7.51 -4.98 -1.19
N ASN A 63 7.65 -3.65 -1.10
CA ASN A 63 8.84 -2.99 -0.55
C ASN A 63 8.93 -3.07 0.98
N MET A 64 7.92 -3.63 1.65
CA MET A 64 7.99 -3.96 3.08
C MET A 64 8.95 -5.14 3.39
N HIS A 65 9.40 -5.84 2.36
CA HIS A 65 10.45 -6.85 2.48
C HIS A 65 11.84 -6.23 2.67
N PRO A 66 12.69 -6.76 3.58
CA PRO A 66 12.43 -7.85 4.52
C PRO A 66 11.94 -7.38 5.89
N LEU A 67 11.76 -6.07 6.10
CA LEU A 67 11.55 -5.47 7.41
C LEU A 67 10.33 -6.04 8.15
N PHE A 68 9.19 -6.12 7.46
CA PHE A 68 7.94 -6.59 8.06
C PHE A 68 7.63 -8.05 7.71
N PHE A 69 7.88 -8.47 6.46
CA PHE A 69 7.58 -9.83 6.00
C PHE A 69 8.62 -10.33 5.00
N ALA A 70 8.87 -11.64 5.01
CA ALA A 70 9.43 -12.31 3.86
C ALA A 70 8.33 -12.55 2.82
N LEU A 71 8.57 -12.12 1.58
CA LEU A 71 7.56 -12.15 0.51
C LEU A 71 8.06 -13.00 -0.66
N GLY A 72 7.23 -13.94 -1.10
CA GLY A 72 7.57 -14.81 -2.21
C GLY A 72 8.71 -15.79 -1.94
N LYS A 73 8.89 -16.73 -2.88
CA LYS A 73 9.87 -17.81 -2.74
C LYS A 73 11.31 -17.30 -2.82
N THR A 74 11.63 -16.52 -3.86
CA THR A 74 13.01 -16.08 -4.15
C THR A 74 13.59 -15.22 -3.03
N LEU A 75 12.86 -14.21 -2.57
CA LEU A 75 13.34 -13.31 -1.51
C LEU A 75 13.47 -14.04 -0.17
N SER A 76 12.57 -14.98 0.13
CA SER A 76 12.68 -15.80 1.35
C SER A 76 13.92 -16.71 1.34
N VAL A 77 14.26 -17.30 0.18
CA VAL A 77 15.49 -18.09 0.03
C VAL A 77 16.74 -17.23 0.23
N GLU A 78 16.75 -16.02 -0.34
CA GLU A 78 17.86 -15.07 -0.16
C GLU A 78 18.12 -14.76 1.32
N LEU A 79 17.06 -14.50 2.11
CA LEU A 79 17.18 -14.28 3.55
C LEU A 79 17.72 -15.52 4.29
N GLY A 80 17.31 -16.72 3.86
CA GLY A 80 17.82 -17.98 4.40
C GLY A 80 19.31 -18.18 4.13
N VAL A 81 19.76 -17.90 2.90
CA VAL A 81 21.19 -17.93 2.53
C VAL A 81 22.00 -16.92 3.33
N GLN A 82 21.45 -15.72 3.55
CA GLN A 82 22.05 -14.68 4.39
C GLN A 82 22.03 -15.03 5.89
N LYS A 83 21.45 -16.16 6.29
CA LYS A 83 21.28 -16.59 7.69
C LYS A 83 20.61 -15.51 8.56
N LYS A 84 19.72 -14.70 7.99
CA LYS A 84 18.97 -13.68 8.74
C LYS A 84 17.96 -14.36 9.64
N LYS A 85 18.11 -14.19 10.95
CA LYS A 85 17.30 -14.86 11.99
C LYS A 85 16.17 -13.98 12.56
N PHE A 86 16.07 -12.71 12.16
CA PHE A 86 14.95 -11.88 12.59
C PHE A 86 13.69 -12.38 11.90
N MET A 87 12.62 -12.62 12.69
CA MET A 87 11.32 -13.13 12.25
C MET A 87 11.34 -14.56 11.62
N PRO A 88 10.83 -15.59 12.33
CA PRO A 88 10.83 -16.96 11.80
C PRO A 88 9.86 -17.07 10.62
N TYR A 89 10.38 -16.98 9.40
CA TYR A 89 9.59 -16.94 8.16
C TYR A 89 8.76 -18.22 7.96
N ASN A 90 9.27 -19.36 8.42
CA ASN A 90 8.56 -20.66 8.41
C ASN A 90 7.28 -20.64 9.27
N HIS A 91 7.17 -19.71 10.21
CA HIS A 91 5.99 -19.51 11.05
C HIS A 91 5.22 -18.24 10.69
N GLN A 92 5.57 -17.54 9.60
CA GLN A 92 4.91 -16.28 9.21
C GLN A 92 3.40 -16.40 9.10
N HIS A 93 2.90 -17.51 8.59
CA HIS A 93 1.46 -17.80 8.53
C HIS A 93 0.75 -17.77 9.90
N LYS A 94 1.46 -18.04 11.01
CA LYS A 94 0.89 -18.06 12.37
C LYS A 94 0.70 -16.66 12.95
N TYR A 95 1.61 -15.74 12.67
CA TYR A 95 1.58 -14.37 13.23
C TYR A 95 1.16 -13.32 12.21
N PHE A 96 1.06 -13.66 10.92
CA PHE A 96 0.72 -12.69 9.86
C PHE A 96 -0.56 -11.93 10.15
N PHE A 97 -1.64 -12.61 10.57
CA PHE A 97 -2.91 -11.92 10.82
C PHE A 97 -2.87 -11.00 12.04
N ILE A 98 -2.01 -11.29 13.01
CA ILE A 98 -1.87 -10.50 14.23
C ILE A 98 -0.96 -9.30 14.00
N ILE A 99 0.12 -9.48 13.23
CA ILE A 99 1.16 -8.45 13.03
C ILE A 99 0.97 -7.68 11.72
N GLY A 100 0.55 -8.35 10.65
CA GLY A 100 0.40 -7.80 9.29
C GLY A 100 -0.52 -6.60 9.18
N PRO A 101 -1.83 -6.76 9.44
CA PRO A 101 -2.77 -5.65 9.33
C PRO A 101 -2.37 -4.44 10.21
N PRO A 102 -1.95 -4.61 11.48
CA PRO A 102 -1.46 -3.50 12.29
C PRO A 102 -0.13 -2.90 11.81
N ALA A 103 0.82 -3.71 11.31
CA ALA A 103 2.07 -3.18 10.78
C ALA A 103 1.85 -2.35 9.50
N LEU A 104 0.95 -2.81 8.63
CA LEU A 104 0.73 -2.19 7.33
C LEU A 104 -0.13 -0.93 7.42
N VAL A 105 -1.29 -1.01 8.09
CA VAL A 105 -2.30 0.06 8.02
C VAL A 105 -2.01 1.18 9.03
N PRO A 106 -2.07 0.96 10.36
CA PRO A 106 -1.89 2.05 11.31
C PRO A 106 -0.43 2.48 11.50
N LEU A 107 0.57 1.65 11.13
CA LEU A 107 1.98 2.03 11.25
C LEU A 107 2.55 2.50 9.91
N TYR A 108 2.75 1.60 8.95
CA TYR A 108 3.48 1.91 7.72
C TYR A 108 2.74 2.92 6.84
N PHE A 109 1.47 2.68 6.48
CA PHE A 109 0.72 3.60 5.64
C PHE A 109 0.46 4.92 6.33
N GLN A 110 0.12 4.93 7.62
CA GLN A 110 -0.12 6.19 8.33
C GLN A 110 1.15 7.07 8.35
N TRP A 111 2.30 6.48 8.70
CA TRP A 111 3.59 7.19 8.63
C TRP A 111 3.89 7.69 7.21
N TYR A 112 3.72 6.83 6.21
CA TYR A 112 4.05 7.17 4.83
C TYR A 112 3.12 8.23 4.23
N ILE A 113 1.83 8.23 4.60
CA ILE A 113 0.87 9.27 4.23
C ILE A 113 1.33 10.62 4.79
N PHE A 114 1.68 10.69 6.08
CA PHE A 114 2.18 11.94 6.67
C PHE A 114 3.47 12.40 6.01
N TYR A 115 4.43 11.50 5.81
CA TYR A 115 5.66 11.79 5.08
C TYR A 115 5.34 12.34 3.68
N PHE A 116 4.46 11.68 2.92
CA PHE A 116 4.09 12.09 1.57
C PHE A 116 3.43 13.47 1.55
N VAL A 117 2.47 13.72 2.44
CA VAL A 117 1.77 15.00 2.56
C VAL A 117 2.74 16.14 2.85
N VAL A 118 3.67 15.95 3.80
CA VAL A 118 4.70 16.93 4.14
C VAL A 118 5.64 17.16 2.96
N GLN A 119 6.17 16.10 2.35
CA GLN A 119 7.11 16.20 1.23
C GLN A 119 6.49 16.85 -0.02
N ARG A 120 5.23 16.53 -0.33
CA ARG A 120 4.52 17.04 -1.52
C ARG A 120 3.80 18.36 -1.29
N LYS A 121 3.88 18.91 -0.08
CA LYS A 121 3.18 20.14 0.32
C LYS A 121 1.67 20.08 0.16
N GLN A 122 1.05 18.96 0.53
CA GLN A 122 -0.40 18.71 0.39
C GLN A 122 -1.14 18.77 1.73
N TRP A 123 -0.74 19.70 2.61
CA TRP A 123 -1.29 19.86 3.97
C TRP A 123 -2.48 20.85 4.03
N VAL A 124 -2.92 21.38 2.89
CA VAL A 124 -4.06 22.30 2.74
C VAL A 124 -5.14 21.66 1.88
#